data_AF-A0A8C5S1F2-F1
#
_entry.id   AF-A0A8C5S1F2-F1
#
_cell.length_a   1.000
_cell.length_b   1.000
_cell.length_c   1.000
_cell.angle_alpha   90.00
_cell.angle_beta   90.00
_cell.angle_gamma   90.00
#
_symmetry.space_group_name_H-M   'P 1'
#
loop_
_entity.id
_entity.type
_entity.pdbx_description
1 polymer ?
#
loop_
_entity_poly.entity_id
_entity_poly.type
_entity_poly.pdbx_seq_one_letter_code
_entity_poly.pdbx_strand_id
1 'polypeptide(L)'
;MPSGKGKPLAARPEKGGGGGGGGNSRRQWVVVLPETATDLPKKPGAGPLFSRLPHPSTGQAALYLFGSDACQIFEIKAFHEEYRSWFIGQEVQYDGRLFFATPMDPLFLVLFYLMKAEKEQGKFQPLDQVLVDEEFSSSIQLLQCTNISQSIHHIAEQKGTKQAKILIIKVDLQTLATT
;
A
#
# COMPACT_ATOMS: atom_id res chain seq x y z
N MET A 1 12.65 72.40 4.36
CA MET A 1 11.20 72.64 4.14
C MET A 1 11.07 73.32 2.79
N PRO A 2 10.27 72.85 1.82
CA PRO A 2 8.91 72.34 2.01
C PRO A 2 8.65 70.92 1.47
N SER A 3 7.43 70.48 1.79
CA SER A 3 6.86 69.14 1.78
C SER A 3 6.71 68.48 0.40
N GLY A 4 7.05 67.20 0.33
CA GLY A 4 6.67 66.32 -0.77
C GLY A 4 5.17 66.04 -0.76
N LYS A 5 4.49 66.35 -1.87
CA LYS A 5 3.12 65.90 -2.13
C LYS A 5 3.16 64.53 -2.80
N GLY A 6 2.60 63.52 -2.13
CA GLY A 6 2.44 62.17 -2.67
C GLY A 6 1.53 62.14 -3.89
N LYS A 7 1.92 61.36 -4.90
CA LYS A 7 1.04 60.99 -6.02
C LYS A 7 0.08 59.86 -5.60
N PRO A 8 -1.18 59.87 -6.06
CA PRO A 8 -2.17 58.86 -5.70
C PRO A 8 -1.92 57.51 -6.38
N LEU A 9 -2.32 56.44 -5.69
CA LEU A 9 -2.38 55.05 -6.15
C LEU A 9 -3.17 54.96 -7.47
N ALA A 10 -2.58 54.36 -8.50
CA ALA A 10 -3.30 53.96 -9.69
C ALA A 10 -4.27 52.82 -9.37
N ALA A 11 -5.50 52.94 -9.86
CA ALA A 11 -6.60 52.03 -9.64
C ALA A 11 -6.30 50.59 -10.12
N ARG A 12 -6.67 49.61 -9.29
CA ARG A 12 -6.70 48.19 -9.64
C ARG A 12 -7.96 47.95 -10.48
N PRO A 13 -7.88 47.41 -11.71
CA PRO A 13 -9.09 47.05 -12.44
C PRO A 13 -9.82 45.94 -11.69
N GLU A 14 -11.14 46.13 -11.54
CA GLU A 14 -12.04 45.19 -10.89
C GLU A 14 -12.12 43.87 -11.66
N LYS A 15 -12.45 42.81 -10.92
CA LYS A 15 -12.64 41.44 -11.39
C LYS A 15 -13.59 41.40 -12.60
N GLY A 16 -13.03 41.17 -13.78
CA GLY A 16 -13.74 40.54 -14.88
C GLY A 16 -13.96 39.06 -14.54
N GLY A 17 -15.21 38.65 -14.44
CA GLY A 17 -15.60 37.24 -14.32
C GLY A 17 -15.06 36.45 -15.51
N GLY A 18 -14.07 35.61 -15.24
CA GLY A 18 -13.60 34.56 -16.15
C GLY A 18 -14.08 33.24 -15.59
N GLY A 19 -14.91 32.54 -16.36
CA GLY A 19 -15.64 31.34 -15.97
C GLY A 19 -14.79 30.24 -15.36
N GLY A 20 -15.46 29.42 -14.55
CA GLY A 20 -14.91 28.19 -14.01
C GLY A 20 -14.41 27.28 -15.13
N GLY A 21 -13.09 27.30 -15.34
CA GLY A 21 -12.37 26.17 -15.89
C GLY A 21 -11.95 25.30 -14.72
N GLY A 22 -12.85 24.43 -14.26
CA GLY A 22 -12.47 23.30 -13.42
C GLY A 22 -11.58 22.39 -14.25
N GLY A 23 -10.30 22.75 -14.37
CA GLY A 23 -9.29 21.92 -15.00
C GLY A 23 -9.28 20.60 -14.25
N ASN A 24 -9.79 19.56 -14.90
CA ASN A 24 -9.70 18.20 -14.41
C ASN A 24 -8.24 17.76 -14.51
N SER A 25 -7.38 18.30 -13.65
CA SER A 25 -5.98 17.90 -13.56
C SER A 25 -5.96 16.43 -13.14
N ARG A 26 -5.66 15.56 -14.09
CA ARG A 26 -5.51 14.13 -13.83
C ARG A 26 -4.37 13.95 -12.85
N ARG A 27 -4.64 13.39 -11.67
CA ARG A 27 -3.60 13.06 -10.71
C ARG A 27 -2.77 11.91 -11.29
N GLN A 28 -1.48 12.17 -11.50
CA GLN A 28 -0.52 11.19 -11.98
C GLN A 28 0.43 10.79 -10.85
N TRP A 29 0.84 9.53 -10.81
CA TRP A 29 1.84 9.01 -9.88
C TRP A 29 3.09 8.61 -10.64
N VAL A 30 4.25 8.96 -10.10
CA VAL A 30 5.55 8.49 -10.60
C VAL A 30 6.00 7.35 -9.70
N VAL A 31 6.14 6.15 -10.28
CA VAL A 31 6.45 4.94 -9.54
C VAL A 31 7.67 4.24 -10.15
N VAL A 32 8.63 3.86 -9.31
CA VAL A 32 9.72 2.94 -9.66
C VAL A 32 9.26 1.54 -9.30
N LEU A 33 9.10 0.70 -10.32
CA LEU A 33 8.64 -0.68 -10.19
C LEU A 33 9.76 -1.64 -10.63
N PRO A 34 10.01 -2.75 -9.91
CA PRO A 34 10.76 -3.86 -10.45
C PRO A 34 10.08 -4.39 -11.71
N GLU A 35 10.86 -4.77 -12.73
CA GLU A 35 10.33 -5.29 -14.00
C GLU A 35 9.39 -6.49 -13.76
N THR A 36 9.74 -7.34 -12.79
CA THR A 36 8.94 -8.51 -12.36
C THR A 36 7.54 -8.17 -11.88
N ALA A 37 7.30 -6.94 -11.41
CA ALA A 37 5.96 -6.49 -11.00
C ALA A 37 5.04 -6.28 -12.21
N THR A 38 5.59 -6.06 -13.41
CA THR A 38 4.88 -5.71 -14.64
C THR A 38 5.01 -6.73 -15.77
N ASP A 39 5.75 -7.81 -15.54
CA ASP A 39 5.87 -8.91 -16.50
C ASP A 39 4.49 -9.37 -16.98
N LEU A 40 4.40 -9.67 -18.28
CA LEU A 40 3.14 -10.07 -18.90
C LEU A 40 2.55 -11.27 -18.17
N PRO A 41 1.30 -11.19 -17.71
CA PRO A 41 0.72 -12.31 -16.99
C PRO A 41 0.62 -13.53 -17.89
N LYS A 42 1.04 -14.67 -17.35
CA LYS A 42 0.87 -15.99 -18.00
C LYS A 42 -0.60 -16.33 -18.25
N LYS A 43 -1.54 -15.61 -17.61
CA LYS A 43 -2.99 -15.77 -17.70
C LYS A 43 -3.66 -14.46 -18.15
N PRO A 44 -4.58 -14.47 -19.12
CA PRO A 44 -5.33 -13.27 -19.51
C PRO A 44 -6.15 -12.75 -18.32
N GLY A 45 -6.01 -11.47 -17.99
CA GLY A 45 -6.79 -10.79 -16.94
C GLY A 45 -6.13 -10.69 -15.55
N ALA A 46 -4.92 -11.19 -15.37
CA ALA A 46 -4.16 -11.04 -14.11
C ALA A 46 -3.13 -9.89 -14.23
N GLY A 47 -3.59 -8.65 -14.34
CA GLY A 47 -2.68 -7.50 -14.28
C GLY A 47 -2.16 -7.27 -12.85
N PRO A 48 -1.10 -6.46 -12.67
CA PRO A 48 -0.70 -6.03 -11.34
C PRO A 48 -1.85 -5.31 -10.63
N LEU A 49 -2.06 -5.60 -9.34
CA LEU A 49 -3.17 -5.07 -8.56
C LEU A 49 -2.67 -4.26 -7.37
N PHE A 50 -3.03 -2.98 -7.34
CA PHE A 50 -2.86 -2.15 -6.15
C PHE A 50 -3.95 -2.48 -5.13
N SER A 51 -3.54 -2.81 -3.92
CA SER A 51 -4.43 -3.21 -2.83
C SER A 51 -4.08 -2.48 -1.54
N ARG A 52 -5.12 -2.09 -0.80
CA ARG A 52 -4.99 -1.56 0.56
C ARG A 52 -5.04 -2.75 1.52
N LEU A 53 -4.00 -2.92 2.32
CA LEU A 53 -3.87 -3.98 3.34
C LEU A 53 -3.36 -3.36 4.65
N PRO A 54 -3.50 -4.03 5.80
CA PRO A 54 -2.97 -3.53 7.06
C PRO A 54 -1.43 -3.58 7.07
N HIS A 55 -0.79 -2.54 7.58
CA HIS A 55 0.63 -2.52 7.87
C HIS A 55 0.94 -3.51 9.00
N PRO A 56 1.85 -4.49 8.82
CA PRO A 56 2.01 -5.60 9.76
C PRO A 56 2.25 -5.22 11.22
N SER A 57 2.93 -4.10 11.49
CA SER A 57 3.22 -3.68 12.87
C SER A 57 2.19 -2.75 13.50
N THR A 58 1.40 -2.02 12.72
CA THR A 58 0.51 -0.96 13.23
C THR A 58 -0.97 -1.24 12.98
N GLY A 59 -1.28 -2.18 12.08
CA GLY A 59 -2.63 -2.45 11.58
C GLY A 59 -3.22 -1.31 10.74
N GLN A 60 -2.53 -0.18 10.59
CA GLN A 60 -3.01 0.94 9.79
C GLN A 60 -2.95 0.58 8.31
N ALA A 61 -3.88 1.12 7.52
CA ALA A 61 -3.90 0.83 6.11
C ALA A 61 -2.65 1.35 5.37
N ALA A 62 -2.02 0.47 4.62
CA ALA A 62 -0.91 0.77 3.72
C ALA A 62 -1.23 0.26 2.31
N LEU A 63 -0.50 0.79 1.32
CA LEU A 63 -0.68 0.45 -0.08
C LEU A 63 0.35 -0.62 -0.48
N TYR A 64 -0.14 -1.67 -1.12
CA TYR A 64 0.64 -2.78 -1.64
C TYR A 64 0.34 -3.01 -3.11
N LEU A 65 1.24 -3.71 -3.78
CA LEU A 65 1.08 -4.14 -5.16
C LEU A 65 1.27 -5.65 -5.22
N PHE A 66 0.23 -6.36 -5.67
CA PHE A 66 0.37 -7.74 -6.12
C PHE A 66 0.89 -7.72 -7.56
N GLY A 67 2.00 -8.45 -7.82
CA GLY A 67 2.54 -8.60 -9.17
C GLY A 67 1.56 -9.32 -10.11
N SER A 68 1.83 -9.28 -11.43
CA SER A 68 0.96 -9.87 -12.46
C SER A 68 0.65 -11.37 -12.29
N ASP A 69 1.51 -12.12 -11.61
CA ASP A 69 1.27 -13.54 -11.30
C ASP A 69 0.64 -13.78 -9.92
N ALA A 70 0.37 -12.69 -9.17
CA ALA A 70 -0.03 -12.67 -7.77
C ALA A 70 0.88 -13.48 -6.83
N CYS A 71 2.07 -13.88 -7.31
CA CYS A 71 3.01 -14.71 -6.57
C CYS A 71 3.95 -13.86 -5.71
N GLN A 72 4.19 -12.62 -6.11
CA GLN A 72 5.00 -11.65 -5.40
C GLN A 72 4.16 -10.45 -4.96
N ILE A 73 4.44 -9.96 -3.76
CA ILE A 73 3.87 -8.73 -3.23
C ILE A 73 4.98 -7.70 -3.00
N PHE A 74 4.64 -6.44 -3.26
CA PHE A 74 5.52 -5.30 -3.05
C PHE A 74 4.84 -4.30 -2.11
N GLU A 75 5.60 -3.78 -1.16
CA GLU A 75 5.18 -2.62 -0.37
C GLU A 75 5.38 -1.35 -1.20
N ILE A 76 4.37 -0.47 -1.23
CA ILE A 76 4.49 0.83 -1.90
C ILE A 76 4.90 1.89 -0.87
N LYS A 77 6.11 2.42 -1.03
CA LYS A 77 6.63 3.53 -0.21
C LYS A 77 6.63 4.82 -1.01
N ALA A 78 6.33 5.92 -0.34
CA ALA A 78 6.40 7.26 -0.92
C ALA A 78 7.61 8.00 -0.35
N PHE A 79 8.51 8.42 -1.23
CA PHE A 79 9.47 9.48 -0.93
C PHE A 79 8.80 10.82 -1.18
N HIS A 80 8.83 11.68 -0.16
CA HIS A 80 8.23 13.00 -0.21
C HIS A 80 9.19 14.03 0.38
N GLU A 81 9.38 15.12 -0.36
CA GLU A 81 10.18 16.26 0.04
C GLU A 81 9.44 17.54 -0.37
N GLU A 82 9.57 18.60 0.43
CA GLU A 82 8.90 19.87 0.17
C GLU A 82 9.42 20.53 -1.12
N TYR A 83 8.56 21.31 -1.78
CA TYR A 83 8.90 22.07 -2.99
C TYR A 83 9.45 21.20 -4.13
N ARG A 84 8.76 20.08 -4.41
CA ARG A 84 9.04 19.19 -5.55
C ARG A 84 7.84 19.09 -6.46
N SER A 85 8.10 18.91 -7.75
CA SER A 85 7.09 18.65 -8.78
C SER A 85 7.71 17.84 -9.92
N TRP A 86 6.87 17.16 -10.70
CA TRP A 86 7.30 16.42 -11.87
C TRP A 86 6.83 17.12 -13.15
N PHE A 87 7.70 17.16 -14.15
CA PHE A 87 7.32 17.45 -15.53
C PHE A 87 7.10 16.12 -16.26
N ILE A 88 5.86 15.83 -16.65
CA ILE A 88 5.48 14.57 -17.31
C ILE A 88 4.90 14.93 -18.68
N GLY A 89 5.68 14.70 -19.73
CA GLY A 89 5.32 15.15 -21.08
C GLY A 89 5.19 16.67 -21.14
N GLN A 90 3.97 17.18 -21.39
CA GLN A 90 3.64 18.61 -21.42
C GLN A 90 2.88 19.08 -20.17
N GLU A 91 2.74 18.22 -19.15
CA GLU A 91 1.98 18.51 -17.92
C GLU A 91 2.90 18.64 -16.70
N VAL A 92 2.45 19.39 -15.69
CA VAL A 92 3.11 19.52 -14.39
C VAL A 92 2.30 18.80 -13.32
N GLN A 93 2.91 17.81 -12.67
CA GLN A 93 2.34 17.09 -11.53
C GLN A 93 2.90 17.67 -10.22
N TYR A 94 2.05 18.38 -9.48
CA TYR A 94 2.43 19.14 -8.28
C TYR A 94 2.76 18.31 -7.04
N ASP A 95 2.27 17.07 -6.93
CA ASP A 95 2.45 16.23 -5.72
C ASP A 95 3.94 15.93 -5.41
N GLY A 96 4.80 15.94 -6.44
CA GLY A 96 6.27 15.81 -6.29
C GLY A 96 6.77 14.50 -5.70
N ARG A 97 5.88 13.63 -5.20
CA ARG A 97 6.19 12.35 -4.59
C ARG A 97 6.76 11.37 -5.61
N LEU A 98 7.71 10.56 -5.16
CA LEU A 98 8.23 9.42 -5.89
C LEU A 98 7.85 8.16 -5.13
N PHE A 99 7.13 7.26 -5.80
CA PHE A 99 6.75 5.99 -5.20
C PHE A 99 7.74 4.89 -5.59
N PHE A 100 8.00 3.97 -4.67
CA PHE A 100 8.84 2.80 -4.87
C PHE A 100 8.03 1.56 -4.52
N ALA A 101 8.07 0.54 -5.38
CA ALA A 101 7.62 -0.80 -5.04
C ALA A 101 8.82 -1.63 -4.56
N THR A 102 8.85 -1.95 -3.27
CA THR A 102 9.90 -2.78 -2.68
C THR A 102 9.38 -4.19 -2.42
N PRO A 103 10.04 -5.26 -2.91
CA PRO A 103 9.65 -6.63 -2.63
C PRO A 103 9.44 -6.86 -1.13
N MET A 104 8.35 -7.54 -0.77
CA MET A 104 8.01 -7.83 0.61
C MET A 104 7.73 -9.33 0.78
N ASP A 105 8.19 -9.91 1.89
CA ASP A 105 7.80 -11.26 2.27
C ASP A 105 6.33 -11.27 2.74
N PRO A 106 5.42 -12.00 2.08
CA PRO A 106 4.01 -12.04 2.47
C PRO A 106 3.77 -12.65 3.85
N LEU A 107 4.73 -13.38 4.44
CA LEU A 107 4.61 -13.93 5.79
C LEU A 107 4.42 -12.84 6.85
N PHE A 108 4.94 -11.62 6.65
CA PHE A 108 4.71 -10.53 7.60
C PHE A 108 3.23 -10.13 7.67
N LEU A 109 2.53 -10.13 6.53
CA LEU A 109 1.09 -9.85 6.50
C LEU A 109 0.29 -11.01 7.06
N VAL A 110 0.66 -12.25 6.73
CA VAL A 110 0.03 -13.44 7.32
C VAL A 110 0.20 -13.46 8.84
N LEU A 111 1.38 -13.12 9.35
CA LEU A 111 1.66 -13.06 10.78
C LEU A 111 0.73 -12.05 11.48
N PHE A 112 0.53 -10.87 10.88
CA PHE A 112 -0.43 -9.89 11.41
C PHE A 112 -1.83 -10.49 11.58
N TYR A 113 -2.33 -11.19 10.54
CA TYR A 113 -3.65 -11.82 10.61
C TYR A 113 -3.74 -12.96 11.60
N LEU A 114 -2.69 -13.77 11.71
CA LEU A 114 -2.62 -14.82 12.73
C LEU A 114 -2.68 -14.22 14.13
N MET A 115 -1.90 -13.17 14.41
CA MET A 115 -1.89 -12.48 15.70
C MET A 115 -3.25 -11.84 16.02
N LYS A 116 -3.90 -11.26 15.01
CA LYS A 116 -5.26 -10.72 15.11
C LYS A 116 -6.26 -11.83 15.48
N ALA A 117 -6.25 -12.95 14.76
CA ALA A 117 -7.14 -14.08 15.00
C ALA A 117 -6.93 -14.74 16.37
N GLU A 118 -5.67 -14.89 16.81
CA GLU A 118 -5.34 -15.40 18.14
C GLU A 118 -5.92 -14.51 19.24
N LYS A 119 -5.77 -13.19 19.10
CA LYS A 119 -6.30 -12.22 20.07
C LYS A 119 -7.82 -12.19 20.11
N GLU A 120 -8.49 -12.29 18.96
CA GLU A 120 -9.94 -12.14 18.85
C GLU A 120 -10.70 -13.42 19.23
N GLN A 121 -10.20 -14.58 18.80
CA GLN A 121 -10.95 -15.83 18.89
C GLN A 121 -10.22 -16.91 19.69
N GLY A 122 -8.89 -16.83 19.83
CA GLY A 122 -8.08 -17.85 20.50
C GLY A 122 -8.27 -19.26 19.91
N LYS A 123 -8.71 -19.34 18.65
CA LYS A 123 -9.17 -20.57 18.00
C LYS A 123 -8.30 -20.93 16.83
N PHE A 124 -8.21 -22.23 16.65
CA PHE A 124 -7.61 -22.90 15.51
C PHE A 124 -8.46 -22.70 14.25
N GLN A 125 -7.93 -21.96 13.27
CA GLN A 125 -8.63 -21.67 12.03
C GLN A 125 -7.76 -21.95 10.79
N PRO A 126 -8.38 -22.42 9.69
CA PRO A 126 -7.76 -22.44 8.37
C PRO A 126 -7.27 -21.05 7.93
N LEU A 127 -6.16 -20.99 7.19
CA LEU A 127 -5.57 -19.73 6.74
C LEU A 127 -6.51 -18.88 5.89
N ASP A 128 -7.30 -19.51 5.03
CA ASP A 128 -8.29 -18.84 4.19
C ASP A 128 -9.39 -18.17 5.00
N GLN A 129 -9.75 -18.71 6.17
CA GLN A 129 -10.67 -18.07 7.12
C GLN A 129 -10.00 -16.94 7.90
N VAL A 130 -8.75 -17.13 8.32
CA VAL A 130 -7.97 -16.11 9.05
C VAL A 130 -7.74 -14.86 8.21
N LEU A 131 -7.61 -15.01 6.89
CA LEU A 131 -7.39 -13.90 5.96
C LEU A 131 -8.68 -13.19 5.55
N VAL A 132 -9.87 -13.57 6.02
CA VAL A 132 -11.09 -12.83 5.71
C VAL A 132 -11.13 -11.55 6.52
N ASP A 133 -11.07 -10.41 5.84
CA ASP A 133 -11.13 -9.08 6.46
C ASP A 133 -12.10 -8.18 5.68
N GLU A 134 -13.15 -7.70 6.36
CA GLU A 134 -14.18 -6.85 5.76
C GLU A 134 -13.64 -5.46 5.38
N GLU A 135 -12.67 -4.92 6.13
CA GLU A 135 -12.04 -3.64 5.83
C GLU A 135 -11.02 -3.78 4.67
N PHE A 136 -10.34 -4.94 4.62
CA PHE A 136 -9.25 -5.20 3.68
C PHE A 136 -9.53 -6.43 2.80
N SER A 137 -10.57 -6.38 1.98
CA SER A 137 -11.04 -7.52 1.16
C SER A 137 -9.98 -8.17 0.24
N SER A 138 -8.90 -7.45 -0.10
CA SER A 138 -7.79 -7.99 -0.89
C SER A 138 -6.87 -8.94 -0.12
N SER A 139 -7.00 -9.05 1.20
CA SER A 139 -6.19 -9.92 2.06
C SER A 139 -6.22 -11.39 1.63
N ILE A 140 -7.35 -11.84 1.05
CA ILE A 140 -7.49 -13.21 0.54
C ILE A 140 -6.51 -13.52 -0.60
N GLN A 141 -6.03 -12.50 -1.33
CA GLN A 141 -5.04 -12.70 -2.38
C GLN A 141 -3.68 -13.17 -1.86
N LEU A 142 -3.39 -12.99 -0.56
CA LEU A 142 -2.18 -13.53 0.06
C LEU A 142 -2.10 -15.05 -0.12
N LEU A 143 -3.23 -15.77 -0.16
CA LEU A 143 -3.24 -17.21 -0.44
C LEU A 143 -2.60 -17.59 -1.79
N GLN A 144 -2.58 -16.67 -2.75
CA GLN A 144 -2.00 -16.85 -4.08
C GLN A 144 -0.50 -16.54 -4.12
N CYS A 145 0.03 -15.84 -3.11
CA CYS A 145 1.45 -15.54 -3.06
C CYS A 145 2.27 -16.82 -2.95
N THR A 146 3.29 -16.91 -3.80
CA THR A 146 4.16 -18.08 -3.82
C THR A 146 4.89 -18.18 -2.49
N ASN A 147 5.23 -19.41 -2.11
CA ASN A 147 5.92 -19.76 -0.89
C ASN A 147 5.11 -19.71 0.41
N ILE A 148 3.94 -19.07 0.52
CA ILE A 148 3.22 -19.07 1.83
C ILE A 148 2.98 -20.49 2.32
N SER A 149 2.41 -21.36 1.49
CA SER A 149 2.17 -22.76 1.87
C SER A 149 3.44 -23.53 2.27
N GLN A 150 4.60 -23.14 1.72
CA GLN A 150 5.90 -23.77 1.98
C GLN A 150 6.62 -23.14 3.17
N SER A 151 6.45 -21.84 3.45
CA SER A 151 7.20 -21.07 4.44
C SER A 151 6.41 -20.78 5.72
N ILE A 152 5.09 -20.97 5.73
CA ILE A 152 4.25 -20.69 6.89
C ILE A 152 4.64 -21.48 8.15
N HIS A 153 5.30 -22.63 7.98
CA HIS A 153 5.84 -23.42 9.08
C HIS A 153 6.92 -22.69 9.90
N HIS A 154 7.48 -21.59 9.37
CA HIS A 154 8.40 -20.71 10.09
C HIS A 154 7.69 -19.87 11.16
N ILE A 155 6.45 -19.45 10.91
CA ILE A 155 5.70 -18.54 11.80
C ILE A 155 4.54 -19.23 12.52
N ALA A 156 4.14 -20.42 12.05
CA ALA A 156 3.03 -21.16 12.62
C ALA A 156 3.26 -22.67 12.64
N GLU A 157 2.73 -23.37 13.64
CA GLU A 157 2.57 -24.81 13.65
C GLU A 157 1.38 -25.19 12.80
N GLN A 158 1.54 -26.26 12.00
CA GLN A 158 0.44 -26.83 11.24
C GLN A 158 -0.10 -28.04 11.99
N LYS A 159 -1.41 -28.04 12.27
CA LYS A 159 -2.12 -29.20 12.83
C LYS A 159 -3.22 -29.63 11.86
N GLY A 160 -3.28 -30.91 11.49
CA GLY A 160 -4.31 -31.46 10.60
C GLY A 160 -3.78 -32.23 9.39
N THR A 161 -4.70 -32.84 8.62
CA THR A 161 -4.42 -33.63 7.41
C THR A 161 -4.48 -32.76 6.14
N LYS A 162 -4.05 -33.31 5.00
CA LYS A 162 -3.79 -32.62 3.71
C LYS A 162 -4.87 -31.64 3.19
N GLN A 163 -6.10 -31.70 3.69
CA GLN A 163 -7.24 -30.86 3.27
C GLN A 163 -7.61 -29.73 4.26
N ALA A 164 -7.15 -29.79 5.52
CA ALA A 164 -7.47 -28.79 6.54
C ALA A 164 -6.24 -28.54 7.41
N LYS A 165 -5.46 -27.52 7.04
CA LYS A 165 -4.29 -27.08 7.81
C LYS A 165 -4.72 -25.98 8.77
N ILE A 166 -4.77 -26.33 10.05
CA ILE A 166 -4.95 -25.36 11.13
C ILE A 166 -3.58 -24.77 11.46
N LEU A 167 -3.53 -23.45 11.73
CA LEU A 167 -2.30 -22.75 12.09
C LEU A 167 -2.32 -22.36 13.58
N ILE A 168 -1.19 -22.59 14.27
CA ILE A 168 -0.91 -22.12 15.63
C ILE A 168 0.26 -21.14 15.53
N ILE A 169 0.23 -19.96 16.12
CA ILE A 169 1.40 -19.07 16.07
C ILE A 169 2.58 -19.73 16.81
N LYS A 170 3.74 -19.82 16.17
CA LYS A 170 4.99 -20.29 16.82
C LYS A 170 5.70 -19.19 17.60
N VAL A 171 5.32 -17.94 17.36
CA VAL A 171 5.94 -16.79 17.98
C VAL A 171 5.43 -16.68 19.41
N ASP A 172 6.22 -17.19 20.36
CA ASP A 172 6.04 -16.88 21.78
C ASP A 172 6.44 -15.42 22.02
N LEU A 173 5.45 -14.51 21.92
CA LEU A 173 5.64 -13.08 22.17
C LEU A 173 6.07 -12.77 23.62
N GLN A 174 6.03 -13.73 24.55
CA GLN A 174 6.59 -13.52 25.89
C GLN A 174 8.11 -13.39 25.89
N THR A 175 8.81 -13.81 24.83
CA THR A 175 10.27 -13.66 24.72
C THR A 175 10.75 -12.34 24.11
N LEU A 176 9.86 -11.54 23.51
CA LEU A 176 10.23 -10.25 22.89
C LEU A 176 9.91 -9.03 23.75
N ALA A 177 9.16 -9.20 24.85
CA ALA A 177 8.85 -8.12 25.80
C ALA A 177 9.94 -7.93 26.88
N THR A 178 11.08 -8.63 26.79
CA THR A 178 12.13 -8.65 27.83
C THR A 178 13.51 -8.19 27.35
N THR A 179 13.60 -7.36 26.32
CA THR A 179 14.88 -6.73 25.93
C THR A 179 14.70 -5.25 25.67
#